data_AF-A0A934FWM1-F1
#
_entry.id   AF-A0A934FWM1-F1
#
_cell.length_a   1.000
_cell.length_b   1.000
_cell.length_c   1.000
_cell.angle_alpha   90.00
_cell.angle_beta   90.00
_cell.angle_gamma   90.00
#
_symmetry.space_group_name_H-M   'P 1'
#
loop_
_entity.id
_entity.type
_entity.pdbx_description
1 polymer ?
#
loop_
_entity_poly.entity_id
_entity_poly.type
_entity_poly.pdbx_seq_one_letter_code
_entity_poly.pdbx_strand_id
1 'polypeptide(L)'
;MTPDTYKVIHTVGLIALFLGIGGMLAGGRKSFALLHGIGLLVVLVAGFGMQAKGNLGFPGWMIAKLAIWVAFAVLPVAHKRKAMPAAFILLGALVLGGLAAWLVVARPF
;
A
#
# COMPACT_ATOMS: atom_id res chain seq x y z
N MET A 1 -3.92 22.57 -0.49
CA MET A 1 -3.40 21.52 0.42
C MET A 1 -1.89 21.53 0.39
N THR A 2 -1.26 21.44 1.56
CA THR A 2 0.20 21.38 1.72
C THR A 2 0.69 19.94 1.49
N PRO A 3 1.99 19.72 1.20
CA PRO A 3 2.56 18.37 1.13
C PRO A 3 2.26 17.53 2.38
N ASP A 4 2.27 18.15 3.57
CA ASP A 4 1.97 17.46 4.83
C ASP A 4 0.54 16.95 4.91
N THR A 5 -0.44 17.67 4.33
CA THR A 5 -1.82 17.17 4.23
C THR A 5 -1.86 15.84 3.48
N TYR A 6 -1.17 15.76 2.33
CA TYR A 6 -1.12 14.52 1.57
C TYR A 6 -0.37 13.41 2.31
N LYS A 7 0.68 13.75 3.08
CA LYS A 7 1.39 12.77 3.92
C LYS A 7 0.49 12.16 4.98
N VAL A 8 -0.34 12.96 5.65
CA VAL A 8 -1.33 12.46 6.62
C VAL A 8 -2.33 11.53 5.93
N ILE A 9 -2.93 11.97 4.81
CA ILE A 9 -3.91 11.16 4.07
C ILE A 9 -3.29 9.85 3.58
N HIS A 10 -2.06 9.88 3.05
CA HIS A 10 -1.34 8.69 2.60
C HIS A 10 -1.09 7.72 3.75
N THR A 11 -0.76 8.24 4.94
CA THR A 11 -0.51 7.43 6.14
C THR A 11 -1.80 6.78 6.63
N VAL A 12 -2.93 7.50 6.64
CA VAL A 12 -4.25 6.94 6.96
C VAL A 12 -4.65 5.86 5.96
N GLY A 13 -4.43 6.09 4.66
CA GLY A 13 -4.64 5.09 3.62
C GLY A 13 -3.79 3.83 3.84
N LEU A 14 -2.53 3.99 4.25
CA LEU A 14 -1.63 2.88 4.56
C LEU A 14 -2.16 2.06 5.75
N ILE A 15 -2.59 2.71 6.82
CA ILE A 15 -3.19 2.03 7.98
C ILE A 15 -4.43 1.24 7.53
N ALA A 16 -5.33 1.84 6.74
CA ALA A 16 -6.50 1.17 6.20
C ALA A 16 -6.13 -0.04 5.31
N LEU A 17 -5.10 0.09 4.46
CA LEU A 17 -4.59 -0.98 3.61
C LEU A 17 -4.18 -2.21 4.44
N PHE A 18 -3.38 -2.00 5.49
CA PHE A 18 -2.89 -3.07 6.36
C PHE A 18 -3.97 -3.65 7.27
N LEU A 19 -4.82 -2.81 7.87
CA LEU A 19 -5.98 -3.28 8.65
C LEU A 19 -6.94 -4.10 7.79
N GLY A 20 -7.13 -3.69 6.53
CA GLY A 20 -7.97 -4.40 5.58
C GLY A 20 -7.46 -5.81 5.29
N ILE A 21 -6.18 -5.97 4.90
CA ILE A 21 -5.65 -7.30 4.61
C ILE A 21 -5.55 -8.17 5.88
N GLY A 22 -5.13 -7.59 7.02
CA GLY A 22 -5.07 -8.30 8.29
C GLY A 22 -6.44 -8.81 8.74
N GLY A 23 -7.46 -7.97 8.66
CA GLY A 23 -8.83 -8.36 9.00
C GLY A 23 -9.40 -9.43 8.07
N MET A 24 -9.07 -9.40 6.78
CA MET A 24 -9.43 -10.49 5.86
C MET A 24 -8.78 -11.82 6.27
N LEU A 25 -7.48 -11.81 6.55
CA LEU A 25 -6.72 -13.00 6.94
C LEU A 25 -7.19 -13.59 8.28
N ALA A 26 -7.72 -12.76 9.17
CA ALA A 26 -8.33 -13.16 10.44
C ALA A 26 -9.76 -13.68 10.32
N GLY A 27 -10.30 -13.85 9.10
CA GLY A 27 -11.66 -14.35 8.86
C GLY A 27 -12.75 -13.27 9.00
N GLY A 28 -12.38 -12.00 8.92
CA GLY A 28 -13.29 -10.86 9.03
C GLY A 28 -14.28 -10.72 7.88
N ARG A 29 -15.22 -9.77 8.04
CA ARG A 29 -16.29 -9.48 7.07
C ARG A 29 -15.75 -8.87 5.77
N LYS A 30 -16.57 -8.86 4.72
CA LYS A 30 -16.30 -8.22 3.41
C LYS A 30 -15.87 -6.74 3.53
N SER A 31 -16.26 -6.05 4.60
CA SER A 31 -15.83 -4.68 4.89
C SER A 31 -14.31 -4.53 4.98
N PHE A 32 -13.56 -5.55 5.37
CA PHE A 32 -12.09 -5.51 5.40
C PHE A 32 -11.47 -5.53 3.99
N ALA A 33 -12.08 -6.25 3.05
CA ALA A 33 -11.66 -6.20 1.64
C ALA A 33 -11.94 -4.82 1.04
N LEU A 34 -13.06 -4.20 1.40
CA LEU A 34 -13.37 -2.83 1.01
C LEU A 34 -12.38 -1.84 1.63
N LEU A 35 -12.09 -1.98 2.93
CA LEU A 35 -11.11 -1.15 3.64
C LEU A 35 -9.72 -1.25 3.01
N HIS A 36 -9.30 -2.45 2.62
CA HIS A 36 -8.04 -2.66 1.91
C HIS A 36 -8.03 -1.92 0.56
N GLY A 37 -9.06 -2.11 -0.27
CA GLY A 37 -9.15 -1.47 -1.59
C GLY A 37 -9.24 0.06 -1.52
N ILE A 38 -10.03 0.60 -0.59
CA ILE A 38 -10.11 2.05 -0.34
C ILE A 38 -8.76 2.57 0.19
N GLY A 39 -8.15 1.86 1.13
CA GLY A 39 -6.82 2.19 1.64
C GLY A 39 -5.79 2.29 0.52
N LEU A 40 -5.78 1.33 -0.41
CA LEU A 40 -4.90 1.35 -1.59
C LEU A 40 -5.14 2.57 -2.49
N LEU A 41 -6.41 2.87 -2.77
CA LEU A 41 -6.78 4.04 -3.58
C LEU A 41 -6.31 5.34 -2.92
N VAL A 42 -6.52 5.47 -1.61
CA VAL A 42 -6.09 6.65 -0.83
C VAL A 42 -4.57 6.78 -0.83
N VAL A 43 -3.83 5.68 -0.65
CA VAL A 43 -2.36 5.64 -0.75
C VAL A 43 -1.90 6.16 -2.12
N LEU A 44 -2.50 5.69 -3.22
CA LEU A 44 -2.13 6.12 -4.57
C LEU A 44 -2.45 7.60 -4.81
N VAL A 45 -3.68 8.03 -4.54
CA VAL A 45 -4.12 9.42 -4.78
C VAL A 45 -3.29 10.41 -3.96
N ALA A 46 -3.10 10.13 -2.66
CA ALA A 46 -2.29 11.00 -1.82
C ALA A 46 -0.79 10.92 -2.17
N GLY A 47 -0.31 9.76 -2.62
CA GLY A 47 1.05 9.57 -3.11
C GLY A 47 1.35 10.45 -4.32
N PHE A 48 0.48 10.45 -5.32
CA PHE A 48 0.58 11.35 -6.48
C PHE A 48 0.43 12.82 -6.09
N GLY A 49 -0.43 13.14 -5.12
CA GLY A 49 -0.52 14.48 -4.55
C GLY A 49 0.81 14.98 -3.96
N MET A 50 1.50 14.15 -3.18
CA MET A 50 2.84 14.45 -2.66
C MET A 50 3.87 14.59 -3.79
N GLN A 51 3.84 13.71 -4.78
CA GLN A 51 4.74 13.74 -5.94
C GLN A 51 4.61 15.05 -6.72
N ALA A 52 3.38 15.47 -7.02
CA ALA A 52 3.11 16.68 -7.78
C ALA A 52 3.52 17.93 -6.99
N LYS A 53 3.21 17.99 -5.69
CA LYS A 53 3.58 19.12 -4.83
C LYS A 53 5.08 19.19 -4.55
N GLY A 54 5.77 18.05 -4.52
CA GLY A 54 7.21 17.97 -4.33
C GLY A 54 8.04 18.10 -5.60
N ASN A 55 7.41 18.24 -6.78
CA ASN A 55 8.10 18.25 -8.08
C ASN A 55 9.09 17.07 -8.28
N LEU A 56 8.71 15.89 -7.79
CA LEU A 56 9.64 14.75 -7.69
C LEU A 56 9.89 14.02 -9.02
N GLY A 57 9.08 14.25 -10.05
CA GLY A 57 9.12 13.46 -11.29
C GLY A 57 8.84 11.97 -11.03
N PHE A 58 9.41 11.09 -11.85
CA PHE A 58 9.29 9.62 -11.72
C PHE A 58 10.68 8.94 -11.61
N PRO A 59 11.43 9.19 -10.54
CA PRO A 59 12.69 8.48 -10.29
C PRO A 59 12.41 6.99 -10.10
N GLY A 60 13.43 6.16 -10.30
CA GLY A 60 13.22 4.72 -10.34
C GLY A 60 12.68 4.17 -9.02
N TRP A 61 13.12 4.70 -7.86
CA TRP A 61 12.59 4.29 -6.55
C TRP A 61 11.08 4.50 -6.44
N MET A 62 10.53 5.50 -7.12
CA MET A 62 9.10 5.79 -7.11
C MET A 62 8.33 4.84 -8.02
N ILE A 63 8.89 4.51 -9.20
CA ILE A 63 8.33 3.49 -10.11
C ILE A 63 8.30 2.13 -9.41
N ALA A 64 9.40 1.75 -8.74
CA ALA A 64 9.45 0.52 -7.94
C ALA A 64 8.39 0.51 -6.82
N LYS A 65 8.16 1.65 -6.17
CA LYS A 65 7.11 1.80 -5.16
C LYS A 65 5.70 1.64 -5.74
N LEU A 66 5.45 2.12 -6.97
CA LEU A 66 4.18 1.90 -7.66
C LEU A 66 3.97 0.41 -7.99
N ALA A 67 5.02 -0.31 -8.39
CA ALA A 67 4.94 -1.77 -8.58
C ALA A 67 4.59 -2.51 -7.28
N ILE A 68 5.10 -2.05 -6.13
CA ILE A 68 4.71 -2.59 -4.81
C ILE A 68 3.22 -2.37 -4.53
N TRP A 69 2.67 -1.20 -4.86
CA TRP A 69 1.24 -0.95 -4.68
C TRP A 69 0.36 -1.84 -5.56
N VAL A 70 0.81 -2.15 -6.78
CA VAL A 70 0.16 -3.16 -7.63
C VAL A 70 0.22 -4.54 -6.99
N ALA A 71 1.35 -4.93 -6.39
CA ALA A 71 1.46 -6.19 -5.67
C ALA A 71 0.47 -6.28 -4.48
N PHE A 72 0.28 -5.18 -3.74
CA PHE A 72 -0.76 -5.10 -2.70
C PHE A 72 -2.16 -5.37 -3.23
N ALA A 73 -2.51 -4.86 -4.42
CA ALA A 73 -3.81 -5.11 -5.05
C ALA A 73 -4.10 -6.60 -5.30
N VAL A 74 -3.04 -7.42 -5.45
CA VAL A 74 -3.16 -8.86 -5.72
C VAL A 74 -3.40 -9.68 -4.45
N LEU A 75 -2.98 -9.22 -3.27
CA LEU A 75 -3.05 -9.98 -2.01
C LEU A 75 -4.47 -10.44 -1.65
N PRO A 76 -5.52 -9.60 -1.75
CA PRO A 76 -6.91 -10.04 -1.51
C PRO A 76 -7.35 -11.17 -2.45
N VAL A 77 -6.91 -11.14 -3.70
CA VAL A 77 -7.23 -12.16 -4.71
C VAL A 77 -6.51 -13.46 -4.40
N ALA A 78 -5.23 -13.39 -4.05
CA ALA A 78 -4.44 -14.56 -3.62
C ALA A 78 -5.08 -15.24 -2.40
N HIS A 79 -5.55 -14.46 -1.43
CA HIS A 79 -6.28 -14.97 -0.27
C HIS A 79 -7.61 -15.64 -0.68
N LYS A 80 -8.45 -14.95 -1.45
CA LYS A 80 -9.77 -15.46 -1.86
C LYS A 80 -9.66 -16.75 -2.68
N ARG A 81 -8.64 -16.85 -3.53
CA ARG A 81 -8.39 -18.03 -4.37
C ARG A 81 -7.64 -19.15 -3.64
N LYS A 82 -7.28 -18.95 -2.37
CA LYS A 82 -6.43 -19.87 -1.59
C LYS A 82 -5.12 -20.21 -2.33
N ALA A 83 -4.61 -19.25 -3.10
CA ALA A 83 -3.41 -19.45 -3.93
C ALA A 83 -2.13 -19.55 -3.08
N MET A 84 -2.16 -19.04 -1.84
CA MET A 84 -1.05 -19.07 -0.90
C MET A 84 -1.56 -19.20 0.54
N PRO A 85 -0.76 -19.76 1.46
CA PRO A 85 -1.07 -19.75 2.90
C PRO A 85 -1.21 -18.33 3.45
N ALA A 86 -2.10 -18.14 4.43
CA ALA A 86 -2.33 -16.84 5.07
C ALA A 86 -1.05 -16.22 5.64
N ALA A 87 -0.16 -17.04 6.21
CA ALA A 87 1.14 -16.62 6.72
C ALA A 87 2.02 -15.99 5.63
N PHE A 88 2.00 -16.52 4.40
CA PHE A 88 2.79 -15.97 3.30
C PHE A 88 2.22 -14.66 2.79
N ILE A 89 0.89 -14.50 2.81
CA ILE A 89 0.24 -13.23 2.46
C ILE A 89 0.57 -12.16 3.50
N LEU A 90 0.56 -12.51 4.79
CA LEU A 90 0.92 -11.62 5.89
C LEU A 90 2.39 -11.19 5.80
N LEU A 91 3.31 -12.15 5.64
CA LEU A 91 4.74 -11.87 5.48
C LEU A 91 5.01 -11.07 4.20
N GLY A 92 4.33 -11.41 3.11
CA GLY A 92 4.39 -10.65 1.86
C GLY A 92 3.95 -9.20 2.05
N ALA A 93 2.82 -8.95 2.72
CA ALA A 93 2.38 -7.60 3.04
C ALA A 93 3.42 -6.83 3.88
N LEU A 94 4.01 -7.48 4.89
CA LEU A 94 5.03 -6.86 5.74
C LEU A 94 6.29 -6.50 4.94
N VAL A 95 6.80 -7.42 4.13
CA VAL A 95 7.98 -7.21 3.28
C VAL A 95 7.71 -6.11 2.25
N LEU A 96 6.59 -6.16 1.55
CA LEU A 96 6.20 -5.14 0.58
C LEU A 96 6.09 -3.75 1.23
N GLY A 97 5.46 -3.66 2.40
CA GLY A 97 5.39 -2.43 3.18
C GLY A 97 6.75 -1.88 3.59
N GLY A 98 7.62 -2.76 4.12
CA GLY A 98 8.98 -2.43 4.51
C GLY A 98 9.81 -1.92 3.32
N LEU A 99 9.73 -2.58 2.17
CA LEU A 99 10.40 -2.14 0.95
C LEU A 99 9.86 -0.78 0.46
N ALA A 100 8.54 -0.57 0.49
CA ALA A 100 7.95 0.72 0.10
C ALA A 100 8.37 1.88 1.03
N ALA A 101 8.58 1.60 2.31
CA ALA A 101 9.11 2.55 3.28
C ALA A 101 10.61 2.81 3.05
N TRP A 102 11.40 1.75 2.83
CA TRP A 102 12.82 1.86 2.53
C TRP A 102 13.08 2.66 1.25
N LEU A 103 12.32 2.43 0.17
CA LEU A 103 12.48 3.14 -1.10
C LEU A 103 12.34 4.67 -0.96
N VAL A 104 11.40 5.15 -0.13
CA VAL A 104 11.19 6.60 0.03
C VAL A 104 12.25 7.25 0.92
N VAL A 105 12.84 6.49 1.85
CA VAL A 105 13.89 6.95 2.76
C VAL A 105 15.25 6.94 2.05
N ALA A 106 15.62 5.80 1.45
CA ALA A 106 16.94 5.59 0.87
C ALA A 106 17.09 6.19 -0.54
N ARG A 107 16.00 6.27 -1.32
CA ARG A 107 15.98 6.76 -2.72
C ARG A 107 17.18 6.26 -3.55
N PRO A 108 17.41 4.94 -3.63
CA PRO A 108 18.66 4.38 -4.13
C PRO A 108 18.90 4.53 -5.64
N PHE A 109 17.87 4.86 -6.43
CA PHE A 109 17.92 5.00 -7.90
C PHE A 109 16.73 5.81 -8.42
#